data_AF-A0A131Y7S2-F1
#
_entry.id   AF-A0A131Y7S2-F1
#
_cell.length_a   1.000
_cell.length_b   1.000
_cell.length_c   1.000
_cell.angle_alpha   90.00
_cell.angle_beta   90.00
_cell.angle_gamma   90.00
#
_symmetry.space_group_name_H-M   'P 1'
#
loop_
_entity.id
_entity.type
_entity.pdbx_description
1 polymer ?
#
loop_
_entity_poly.entity_id
_entity_poly.type
_entity_poly.pdbx_seq_one_letter_code
_entity_poly.pdbx_strand_id
1 'polypeptide(L)'
;LEYADVVWDIFTASNINSIKKVQRKSFHFIYNKHSRTDSVTELYAIAVLQPLELRRRINMLKFLFNLSHERFNLDKNSYISRRPPPRYPSRTQNVMALGEHCCRVDMLKFSFFPRTVHDWNSLPNEDVTQAEYALFVRKLYRPFS
;
A
#
# COMPACT_ATOMS: atom_id res chain seq x y z
N LEU A 1 12.43 1.57 -7.45
CA LEU A 1 12.10 1.32 -6.03
C LEU A 1 10.67 0.84 -5.82
N GLU A 2 9.72 1.11 -6.73
CA GLU A 2 8.31 0.74 -6.52
C GLU A 2 8.03 -0.76 -6.69
N TYR A 3 8.80 -1.46 -7.54
CA TYR A 3 8.61 -2.88 -7.81
C TYR A 3 8.83 -3.78 -6.58
N ALA A 4 9.86 -3.49 -5.79
CA ALA A 4 10.25 -4.32 -4.65
C ALA A 4 9.62 -3.86 -3.33
N ASP A 5 8.77 -2.84 -3.36
CA ASP A 5 8.29 -2.14 -2.16
C ASP A 5 7.39 -3.03 -1.29
N VAL A 6 6.62 -3.92 -1.92
CA VAL A 6 5.74 -4.90 -1.26
C VAL A 6 6.55 -5.89 -0.41
N VAL A 7 7.76 -6.25 -0.88
CA VAL A 7 8.63 -7.24 -0.22
C VAL A 7 9.55 -6.56 0.81
N TRP A 8 9.98 -5.33 0.53
CA TRP A 8 11.01 -4.61 1.29
C TRP A 8 10.47 -3.42 2.11
N ASP A 9 9.19 -3.43 2.50
CA ASP A 9 8.63 -2.37 3.36
C ASP A 9 9.12 -2.51 4.81
N ILE A 10 10.26 -1.89 5.11
CA ILE A 10 10.81 -1.86 6.46
C ILE A 10 10.26 -0.66 7.22
N PHE A 11 9.62 -0.93 8.36
CA PHE A 11 8.88 0.06 9.15
C PHE A 11 9.73 0.99 10.02
N THR A 12 11.03 0.70 10.19
CA THR A 12 11.89 1.50 11.06
C THR A 12 12.20 2.87 10.45
N ALA A 13 12.08 3.92 11.26
CA ALA A 13 12.30 5.31 10.82
C ALA A 13 13.69 5.53 10.19
N SER A 14 14.72 4.85 10.69
CA SER A 14 16.07 4.90 10.12
C SER A 14 16.09 4.44 8.65
N ASN A 15 15.47 3.29 8.35
CA ASN A 15 15.44 2.73 7.00
C ASN A 15 14.56 3.57 6.07
N ILE A 16 13.41 4.04 6.55
CA ILE A 16 12.55 4.96 5.82
C ILE A 16 13.33 6.23 5.45
N ASN A 17 14.09 6.80 6.39
CA ASN A 17 14.91 7.99 6.16
C ASN A 17 16.04 7.72 5.15
N SER A 18 16.67 6.55 5.19
CA SER A 18 17.67 6.14 4.20
C SER A 18 17.09 6.07 2.80
N ILE A 19 15.89 5.49 2.63
CA ILE A 19 15.22 5.43 1.33
C ILE A 19 14.82 6.83 0.85
N LYS A 20 14.29 7.68 1.73
CA LYS A 20 13.99 9.08 1.41
C LYS A 20 15.24 9.86 0.99
N LYS A 21 16.40 9.64 1.63
CA LYS A 21 17.68 10.26 1.23
C LYS A 21 18.07 9.88 -0.19
N VAL A 22 17.93 8.60 -0.57
CA VAL A 22 18.21 8.15 -1.95
C VAL A 22 17.26 8.82 -2.93
N GLN A 23 15.94 8.85 -2.64
CA GLN A 23 14.96 9.53 -3.50
C GLN A 23 15.27 11.02 -3.69
N ARG A 24 15.61 11.72 -2.60
CA ARG A 24 16.00 13.14 -2.66
C ARG A 24 17.19 13.36 -3.60
N LYS A 25 18.24 12.55 -3.48
CA LYS A 25 19.40 12.61 -4.39
C LYS A 25 19.00 12.38 -5.84
N SER A 26 18.10 11.42 -6.10
CA SER A 26 17.58 11.17 -7.45
C SER A 26 16.84 12.38 -8.02
N PHE A 27 16.01 13.06 -7.21
CA PHE A 27 15.32 14.28 -7.67
C PHE A 27 16.29 15.41 -8.01
N HIS A 28 17.27 15.65 -7.15
CA HIS A 28 18.31 16.63 -7.41
C HIS A 28 19.05 16.34 -8.72
N PHE A 29 19.36 15.07 -8.98
CA PHE A 29 19.99 14.63 -10.22
C PHE A 29 19.09 14.84 -11.45
N ILE A 30 17.83 14.41 -11.39
CA ILE A 30 16.88 14.52 -12.52
C ILE A 30 16.61 15.97 -12.90
N TYR A 31 16.40 16.85 -11.91
CA TYR A 31 16.09 18.26 -12.13
C TYR A 31 17.33 19.15 -12.22
N ASN A 32 18.53 18.56 -12.14
CA ASN A 32 19.82 19.26 -12.09
C ASN A 32 19.82 20.42 -11.06
N LYS A 33 19.22 20.15 -9.89
CA LYS A 33 19.09 21.09 -8.78
C LYS A 33 20.03 20.63 -7.69
N HIS A 34 21.10 21.37 -7.42
CA HIS A 34 22.12 20.97 -6.44
C HIS A 34 22.44 22.08 -5.42
N SER A 35 21.68 23.18 -5.44
CA SER A 35 21.85 24.28 -4.49
C SER A 35 21.38 23.88 -3.09
N ARG A 36 21.98 24.50 -2.07
CA ARG A 36 21.55 24.37 -0.67
C ARG A 36 20.17 24.96 -0.40
N THR A 37 19.71 25.86 -1.26
CA THR A 37 18.40 26.52 -1.19
C THR A 37 17.31 25.76 -1.94
N ASP A 38 17.65 24.71 -2.69
CA ASP A 38 16.68 23.96 -3.46
C ASP A 38 15.79 23.15 -2.51
N SER A 39 14.51 23.52 -2.45
CA SER A 39 13.54 22.83 -1.61
C SER A 39 13.18 21.48 -2.19
N VAL A 40 13.46 20.41 -1.44
CA VAL A 40 13.03 19.06 -1.80
C VAL A 40 11.51 19.00 -1.97
N THR A 41 10.75 19.72 -1.15
CA THR A 41 9.28 19.72 -1.19
C THR A 41 8.78 20.32 -2.50
N GLU A 42 9.45 21.34 -3.03
CA GLU A 42 9.17 21.90 -4.35
C GLU A 42 9.48 20.89 -5.45
N LEU A 43 10.59 20.14 -5.35
CA LEU A 43 10.90 19.07 -6.31
C LEU A 43 9.84 17.96 -6.33
N TYR A 44 9.30 17.57 -5.17
CA TYR A 44 8.17 16.63 -5.11
C TYR A 44 6.90 17.20 -5.77
N ALA A 45 6.63 18.50 -5.59
CA ALA A 45 5.50 19.17 -6.23
C ALA A 45 5.67 19.25 -7.75
N ILE A 46 6.87 19.61 -8.23
CA ILE A 46 7.22 19.63 -9.66
C ILE A 46 7.11 18.24 -10.28
N ALA A 47 7.54 17.21 -9.55
CA ALA A 47 7.45 15.83 -10.00
C ALA A 47 6.02 15.25 -9.97
N VAL A 48 5.05 15.99 -9.40
CA VAL A 48 3.66 15.53 -9.16
C VAL A 48 3.66 14.16 -8.46
N LEU A 49 4.66 13.90 -7.61
CA LEU A 49 4.86 12.60 -7.00
C LEU A 49 4.24 12.55 -5.62
N GLN A 50 3.33 11.61 -5.43
CA GLN A 50 2.72 11.33 -4.14
C GLN A 50 3.77 10.93 -3.08
N PRO A 51 3.49 11.17 -1.77
CA PRO A 51 4.37 10.74 -0.69
C PRO A 51 4.71 9.25 -0.80
N LEU A 52 5.96 8.90 -0.45
CA LEU A 52 6.44 7.51 -0.54
C LEU A 52 5.48 6.54 0.17
N GLU A 53 5.08 6.88 1.39
CA GLU A 53 4.19 6.05 2.20
C GLU A 53 2.85 5.75 1.53
N LEU A 54 2.23 6.76 0.90
CA LEU A 54 0.98 6.58 0.17
C LEU A 54 1.19 5.65 -1.03
N ARG A 55 2.27 5.84 -1.79
CA ARG A 55 2.61 4.96 -2.93
C ARG A 55 2.84 3.52 -2.48
N ARG A 56 3.51 3.30 -1.34
CA ARG A 56 3.70 1.96 -0.75
C ARG A 56 2.38 1.31 -0.44
N ARG A 57 1.53 2.02 0.31
CA ARG A 57 0.21 1.55 0.73
C ARG A 57 -0.64 1.15 -0.48
N ILE A 58 -0.63 1.95 -1.53
CA ILE A 58 -1.34 1.66 -2.78
C ILE A 58 -0.76 0.40 -3.45
N ASN A 59 0.57 0.26 -3.53
CA ASN A 59 1.20 -0.92 -4.12
C ASN A 59 0.91 -2.20 -3.32
N MET A 60 0.84 -2.09 -2.00
CA MET A 60 0.46 -3.20 -1.13
C MET A 60 -0.99 -3.63 -1.38
N LEU A 61 -1.93 -2.68 -1.44
CA LEU A 61 -3.33 -2.95 -1.76
C LEU A 61 -3.51 -3.55 -3.17
N LYS A 62 -2.76 -3.06 -4.15
CA LYS A 62 -2.73 -3.62 -5.52
C LYS A 62 -2.29 -5.08 -5.52
N PHE A 63 -1.23 -5.40 -4.77
CA PHE A 63 -0.76 -6.77 -4.67
C PHE A 63 -1.80 -7.68 -4.03
N LEU A 64 -2.40 -7.23 -2.92
CA LEU A 64 -3.43 -8.00 -2.22
C LEU A 64 -4.70 -8.18 -3.06
N PHE A 65 -5.09 -7.19 -3.87
CA PHE A 65 -6.18 -7.30 -4.83
C PHE A 65 -5.91 -8.42 -5.85
N ASN A 66 -4.71 -8.45 -6.42
CA ASN A 66 -4.34 -9.48 -7.39
C ASN A 66 -4.30 -10.87 -6.75
N LEU A 67 -3.83 -10.97 -5.50
CA LEU A 67 -3.82 -12.23 -4.74
C LEU A 67 -5.24 -12.71 -4.41
N SER A 68 -6.13 -11.81 -3.99
CA SER A 68 -7.51 -12.15 -3.62
C SER A 68 -8.38 -12.57 -4.81
N HIS A 69 -8.11 -12.00 -5.99
CA HIS A 69 -8.78 -12.30 -7.25
C HIS A 69 -8.10 -13.41 -8.07
N GLU A 70 -7.18 -14.18 -7.47
CA GLU A 70 -6.50 -15.32 -8.11
C GLU A 70 -5.78 -14.95 -9.42
N ARG A 71 -5.29 -13.71 -9.53
CA ARG A 71 -4.53 -13.24 -10.70
C ARG A 71 -3.06 -13.67 -10.66
N PHE A 72 -2.65 -14.34 -9.59
CA PHE A 72 -1.35 -14.97 -9.45
C PHE A 72 -1.48 -16.48 -9.53
N ASN A 73 -0.46 -17.14 -10.09
CA ASN A 73 -0.33 -18.60 -10.06
C ASN A 73 0.15 -19.08 -8.68
N LEU A 74 -0.54 -18.64 -7.62
CA LEU A 74 -0.25 -18.94 -6.22
C LEU A 74 -1.54 -19.44 -5.56
N ASP A 75 -1.43 -20.45 -4.69
CA ASP A 75 -2.57 -20.85 -3.87
C ASP A 75 -2.84 -19.78 -2.81
N LYS A 76 -3.88 -18.96 -3.03
CA LYS A 76 -4.26 -17.89 -2.11
C LYS A 76 -4.57 -18.40 -0.70
N ASN A 77 -5.09 -19.62 -0.57
CA ASN A 77 -5.54 -20.15 0.73
C ASN A 77 -4.35 -20.41 1.67
N SER A 78 -3.16 -20.59 1.11
CA SER A 78 -1.92 -20.73 1.89
C SER A 78 -1.44 -19.41 2.51
N TYR A 79 -1.86 -18.25 1.96
CA TYR A 79 -1.38 -16.93 2.38
C TYR A 79 -2.44 -16.08 3.07
N ILE A 80 -3.71 -16.19 2.65
CA ILE A 80 -4.81 -15.39 3.17
C ILE A 80 -6.01 -16.28 3.52
N SER A 81 -6.64 -15.99 4.65
CA SER A 81 -7.86 -16.65 5.09
C SER A 81 -9.03 -15.68 5.01
N ARG A 82 -10.16 -16.08 4.44
CA ARG A 82 -11.37 -15.25 4.47
C ARG A 82 -11.88 -15.09 5.89
N ARG A 83 -12.32 -13.89 6.24
CA ARG A 83 -13.05 -13.68 7.49
C ARG A 83 -14.44 -14.30 7.34
N PRO A 84 -14.90 -15.12 8.30
CA PRO A 84 -16.27 -15.61 8.28
C PRO A 84 -17.25 -14.43 8.35
N PRO A 85 -18.41 -14.52 7.68
CA PRO A 85 -19.40 -13.46 7.74
C PRO A 85 -19.83 -13.27 9.20
N PRO A 86 -19.99 -12.01 9.64
CA PRO A 86 -20.46 -11.74 10.99
C PRO A 86 -21.90 -12.19 11.16
N ARG A 87 -22.29 -12.53 12.39
CA ARG A 87 -23.67 -12.91 12.71
C ARG A 87 -24.69 -11.83 12.34
N TYR A 88 -24.26 -10.56 12.36
CA TYR A 88 -25.05 -9.41 11.95
C TYR A 88 -24.29 -8.65 10.86
N PRO A 89 -24.78 -8.66 9.60
CA PRO A 89 -24.13 -7.95 8.51
C PRO A 89 -24.27 -6.44 8.69
N SER A 90 -23.15 -5.74 8.76
CA SER A 90 -23.12 -4.27 8.67
C SER A 90 -22.93 -3.82 7.23
N ARG A 91 -23.60 -2.73 6.82
CA ARG A 91 -23.39 -2.10 5.49
C ARG A 91 -21.96 -1.60 5.27
N THR A 92 -21.21 -1.39 6.36
CA THR A 92 -19.79 -0.99 6.33
C THR A 92 -18.81 -2.15 6.22
N GLN A 93 -19.25 -3.41 6.28
CA GLN A 93 -18.34 -4.55 6.23
C GLN A 93 -18.08 -5.02 4.81
N ASN A 94 -16.80 -5.17 4.50
CA ASN A 94 -16.30 -5.70 3.24
C ASN A 94 -16.65 -7.19 3.07
N VAL A 95 -17.32 -7.56 1.96
CA VAL A 95 -17.70 -8.95 1.61
C VAL A 95 -16.48 -9.84 1.34
N MET A 96 -15.36 -9.25 0.91
CA MET A 96 -14.07 -9.94 0.75
C MET A 96 -13.12 -9.64 1.91
N ALA A 97 -13.65 -9.35 3.10
CA ALA A 97 -12.82 -9.15 4.29
C ALA A 97 -11.96 -10.39 4.57
N LEU A 98 -10.71 -10.14 4.93
CA LEU A 98 -9.73 -11.16 5.29
C LEU A 98 -9.62 -11.26 6.82
N GLY A 99 -9.25 -12.45 7.29
CA GLY A 99 -8.99 -12.70 8.70
C GLY A 99 -7.86 -11.82 9.21
N GLU A 100 -8.10 -11.11 10.32
CA GLU A 100 -7.07 -10.27 10.92
C GLU A 100 -5.98 -11.12 11.57
N HIS A 101 -4.72 -10.67 11.46
CA HIS A 101 -3.58 -11.35 12.04
C HIS A 101 -3.36 -10.89 13.49
N CYS A 102 -3.36 -11.82 14.44
CA CYS A 102 -2.97 -11.54 15.82
C CYS A 102 -1.45 -11.33 15.91
N CYS A 103 -1.02 -10.07 15.94
CA CYS A 103 0.40 -9.72 15.98
C CYS A 103 0.85 -9.44 17.41
N ARG A 104 1.82 -10.22 17.91
CA ARG A 104 2.43 -10.00 19.24
C ARG A 104 3.68 -9.12 19.21
N VAL A 105 4.31 -8.99 18.04
CA VAL A 105 5.57 -8.27 17.86
C VAL A 105 5.38 -7.23 16.76
N ASP A 106 5.96 -6.05 16.94
CA ASP A 106 5.88 -4.95 15.98
C ASP A 106 6.41 -5.34 14.60
N MET A 107 7.45 -6.18 14.53
CA MET A 107 7.98 -6.68 13.27
C MET A 107 6.91 -7.41 12.43
N LEU A 108 6.06 -8.21 13.07
CA LEU A 108 4.95 -8.86 12.38
C LEU A 108 3.82 -7.85 12.10
N LYS A 109 3.47 -7.02 13.09
CA LYS A 109 2.41 -6.00 12.97
C LYS A 109 2.61 -5.08 11.78
N PHE A 110 3.85 -4.64 11.55
CA PHE A 110 4.21 -3.75 10.45
C PHE A 110 4.70 -4.48 9.20
N SER A 111 4.64 -5.81 9.17
CA SER A 111 4.90 -6.57 7.95
C SER A 111 3.75 -6.42 6.94
N PHE A 112 3.99 -6.92 5.73
CA PHE A 112 3.06 -6.80 4.62
C PHE A 112 1.63 -7.25 4.97
N PHE A 113 1.44 -8.48 5.45
CA PHE A 113 0.10 -9.06 5.59
C PHE A 113 -0.77 -8.35 6.63
N PRO A 114 -0.36 -8.18 7.90
CA PRO A 114 -1.22 -7.59 8.92
C PRO A 114 -1.60 -6.14 8.60
N ARG A 115 -0.65 -5.36 8.08
CA ARG A 115 -0.88 -3.98 7.66
C ARG A 115 -1.83 -3.89 6.47
N THR A 116 -1.58 -4.67 5.42
CA THR A 116 -2.40 -4.60 4.19
C THR A 116 -3.78 -5.18 4.40
N VAL A 117 -3.92 -6.24 5.20
CA VAL A 117 -5.23 -6.83 5.55
C VAL A 117 -6.07 -5.83 6.33
N HIS A 118 -5.47 -5.08 7.26
CA HIS A 118 -6.17 -4.02 7.96
C HIS A 118 -6.69 -2.95 6.99
N ASP A 119 -5.82 -2.42 6.13
CA ASP A 119 -6.18 -1.44 5.11
C ASP A 119 -7.26 -1.95 4.14
N TRP A 120 -7.16 -3.20 3.72
CA TRP A 120 -8.11 -3.87 2.84
C TRP A 120 -9.50 -4.04 3.47
N ASN A 121 -9.53 -4.41 4.75
CA ASN A 121 -10.78 -4.56 5.49
C ASN A 121 -11.48 -3.22 5.72
N SER A 122 -10.73 -2.10 5.72
CA SER A 122 -11.28 -0.75 5.78
C SER A 122 -11.80 -0.22 4.43
N LEU A 123 -11.56 -0.92 3.32
CA LEU A 123 -12.06 -0.49 2.00
C LEU A 123 -13.57 -0.72 1.86
N PRO A 124 -14.29 0.18 1.15
CA PRO A 124 -15.68 -0.04 0.80
C PRO A 124 -15.87 -1.29 -0.05
N ASN A 125 -17.05 -1.91 0.10
CA ASN A 125 -17.46 -3.06 -0.72
C ASN A 125 -17.29 -2.81 -2.22
N GLU A 126 -17.67 -1.62 -2.67
CA GLU A 126 -17.62 -1.23 -4.09
C GLU A 126 -16.21 -1.22 -4.68
N ASP A 127 -15.18 -1.08 -3.86
CA ASP A 127 -13.80 -1.01 -4.33
C ASP A 127 -13.21 -2.42 -4.43
N VAL A 128 -13.61 -3.27 -3.50
CA VAL A 128 -13.04 -4.61 -3.33
C VAL A 128 -13.71 -5.64 -4.25
N THR A 129 -14.97 -5.44 -4.62
CA THR A 129 -15.69 -6.30 -5.57
C THR A 129 -15.46 -5.94 -7.04
N GLN A 130 -14.63 -4.93 -7.33
CA GLN A 130 -14.32 -4.55 -8.70
C GLN A 130 -13.67 -5.70 -9.45
N ALA A 131 -14.22 -6.06 -10.62
CA ALA A 131 -13.61 -7.07 -11.48
C ALA A 131 -12.34 -6.53 -12.19
N GLU A 132 -12.31 -5.24 -12.50
CA GLU A 132 -11.24 -4.62 -13.27
C GLU A 132 -10.18 -3.97 -12.38
N TYR A 133 -8.94 -4.44 -12.50
CA TYR A 133 -7.80 -3.91 -11.76
C TYR A 133 -7.55 -2.42 -12.03
N ALA A 134 -7.73 -1.95 -13.26
CA ALA A 134 -7.49 -0.55 -13.61
C ALA A 134 -8.46 0.40 -12.89
N LEU A 135 -9.74 0.02 -12.75
CA LEU A 135 -10.73 0.80 -12.01
C LEU A 135 -10.41 0.86 -10.52
N PHE A 136 -10.01 -0.27 -9.93
CA PHE A 136 -9.55 -0.33 -8.55
C PHE A 136 -8.37 0.63 -8.32
N VAL A 137 -7.34 0.55 -9.16
CA VAL A 137 -6.15 1.41 -9.07
C VAL A 137 -6.53 2.89 -9.17
N ARG A 138 -7.38 3.27 -10.11
CA ARG A 138 -7.81 4.67 -10.28
C ARG A 138 -8.49 5.23 -9.04
N LYS A 139 -9.26 4.41 -8.32
CA LYS A 139 -9.94 4.84 -7.10
C LYS A 139 -8.96 5.07 -5.94
N LEU A 140 -7.92 4.24 -5.82
CA LEU A 140 -6.90 4.37 -4.76
C LEU A 140 -6.09 5.68 -4.81
N TYR A 141 -5.99 6.32 -5.98
CA TYR A 141 -5.31 7.61 -6.14
C TYR A 141 -6.22 8.82 -5.98
N ARG A 142 -7.53 8.63 -5.76
CA ARG A 142 -8.41 9.75 -5.45
C ARG A 142 -8.09 10.26 -4.04
N PRO A 143 -7.95 11.58 -3.83
CA PRO A 143 -7.89 12.09 -2.47
C PRO A 143 -9.16 11.65 -1.74
N PHE A 144 -9.01 11.05 -0.55
CA PHE A 144 -10.13 10.76 0.33
C PHE A 144 -10.91 12.07 0.54
N SER A 145 -12.14 12.12 0.01
CA SER A 145 -13.04 13.25 0.19
C SER A 145 -13.71 13.19 1.56
#